data_AF-A0A2E9VEZ4-F1
#
_entry.id   AF-A0A2E9VEZ4-F1
#
_cell.length_a   1.000
_cell.length_b   1.000
_cell.length_c   1.000
_cell.angle_alpha   90.00
_cell.angle_beta   90.00
_cell.angle_gamma   90.00
#
_symmetry.space_group_name_H-M   'P 1'
#
loop_
_entity.id
_entity.type
_entity.pdbx_description
1 polymer ?
#
loop_
_entity_poly.entity_id
_entity_poly.type
_entity_poly.pdbx_seq_one_letter_code
_entity_poly.pdbx_strand_id
1 'polypeptide(L)'
;MNNLIAQSCNLNTAQSLIYSFNNIERAYPYAFQWRNPDEIVDLIFNKEFITLVANDGEKFNCARDLIRESFVSFTSRLKNFFSYLGPDYCGPNYWKNNSYVLLKGHCYTCRDGKNSASAKLQAKWLGKFPLIESENSLMTLLENLELDLGHLVKPDDETPSCSCLSYRRQVDFLSEFQEEIPGYTPTCIHLTWINKFRNFLTKRTLVREEIHRSRPQTVAAWTYIPPASHGSSGQFKVIFSRDGEKAPVSKWIVYKPKELFTEKDAWKLFDSMLDKGYIPYAAPTLPQLSKAFKSWQCI
;
A
#
# COMPACT_ATOMS: atom_id res chain seq x y z
N MET A 1 7.72 -50.32 -7.45
CA MET A 1 8.73 -49.37 -7.95
C MET A 1 8.07 -48.01 -8.08
N ASN A 2 8.35 -47.10 -7.16
CA ASN A 2 8.18 -45.66 -7.30
C ASN A 2 9.09 -45.01 -6.25
N ASN A 3 10.40 -45.07 -6.50
CA ASN A 3 11.35 -44.23 -5.78
C ASN A 3 11.15 -42.81 -6.30
N LEU A 4 10.27 -42.04 -5.64
CA LEU A 4 10.31 -40.59 -5.70
C LEU A 4 11.62 -40.18 -5.01
N ILE A 5 12.67 -40.04 -5.81
CA ILE A 5 13.92 -39.42 -5.38
C ILE A 5 13.56 -37.99 -4.99
N ALA A 6 13.45 -37.73 -3.68
CA ALA A 6 13.37 -36.39 -3.14
C ALA A 6 14.68 -35.68 -3.51
N GLN A 7 14.61 -34.81 -4.53
CA GLN A 7 15.71 -33.96 -4.91
C GLN A 7 15.71 -32.77 -3.96
N SER A 8 16.79 -32.57 -3.20
CA SER A 8 17.08 -31.25 -2.60
C SER A 8 17.22 -30.28 -3.77
N CYS A 9 16.17 -29.50 -4.05
CA CYS A 9 16.11 -28.72 -5.27
C CYS A 9 16.83 -27.39 -5.03
N ASN A 10 17.86 -27.10 -5.85
CA ASN A 10 18.33 -25.74 -6.01
C ASN A 10 17.21 -24.97 -6.73
N LEU A 11 16.34 -24.32 -5.95
CA LEU A 11 15.32 -23.44 -6.49
C LEU A 11 15.99 -22.31 -7.26
N ASN A 12 15.44 -21.97 -8.43
CA ASN A 12 15.86 -20.74 -9.11
C ASN A 12 15.42 -19.49 -8.32
N THR A 13 15.74 -18.31 -8.82
CA THR A 13 15.47 -17.06 -8.09
C THR A 13 13.96 -16.82 -7.95
N ALA A 14 13.18 -17.01 -9.01
CA ALA A 14 11.73 -16.84 -8.95
C ALA A 14 11.07 -17.83 -7.99
N GLN A 15 11.44 -19.12 -8.08
CA GLN A 15 10.95 -20.17 -7.19
C GLN A 15 11.28 -19.89 -5.73
N SER A 16 12.50 -19.42 -5.43
CA SER A 16 12.91 -19.04 -4.07
C SER A 16 12.05 -17.90 -3.52
N LEU A 17 11.62 -16.96 -4.37
CA LEU A 17 10.74 -15.86 -3.98
C LEU A 17 9.28 -16.33 -3.81
N ILE A 18 8.76 -17.11 -4.76
CA ILE A 18 7.38 -17.61 -4.76
C ILE A 18 7.17 -18.56 -3.58
N TYR A 19 8.08 -19.52 -3.40
CA TYR A 19 7.99 -20.59 -2.41
C TYR A 19 8.70 -20.30 -1.10
N SER A 20 8.93 -19.01 -0.80
CA SER A 20 9.38 -18.60 0.53
C SER A 20 8.39 -19.04 1.61
N PHE A 21 8.91 -19.36 2.80
CA PHE A 21 8.09 -19.76 3.95
C PHE A 21 6.93 -18.79 4.22
N ASN A 22 7.18 -17.49 4.12
CA ASN A 22 6.17 -16.45 4.29
C ASN A 22 4.98 -16.56 3.31
N ASN A 23 5.19 -17.05 2.09
CA ASN A 23 4.09 -17.25 1.14
C ASN A 23 3.37 -18.57 1.40
N ILE A 24 4.08 -19.59 1.88
CA ILE A 24 3.50 -20.86 2.30
C ILE A 24 2.57 -20.62 3.50
N GLU A 25 3.05 -19.90 4.52
CA GLU A 25 2.25 -19.52 5.69
C GLU A 25 0.99 -18.73 5.28
N ARG A 26 1.12 -17.79 4.33
CA ARG A 26 -0.03 -17.03 3.81
C ARG A 26 -1.03 -17.90 3.05
N ALA A 27 -0.56 -18.91 2.30
CA ALA A 27 -1.43 -19.84 1.59
C ALA A 27 -2.15 -20.81 2.55
N TYR A 28 -1.54 -21.11 3.70
CA TYR A 28 -2.06 -22.05 4.68
C TYR A 28 -2.07 -21.45 6.10
N PRO A 29 -2.85 -20.37 6.32
CA PRO A 29 -2.75 -19.56 7.52
C PRO A 29 -3.12 -20.30 8.80
N TYR A 30 -3.79 -21.45 8.71
CA TYR A 30 -4.19 -22.28 9.87
C TYR A 30 -3.36 -23.55 10.03
N ALA A 31 -2.59 -23.96 9.01
CA ALA A 31 -1.84 -25.23 9.07
C ALA A 31 -0.53 -25.11 9.86
N PHE A 32 -0.04 -23.88 10.03
CA PHE A 32 1.31 -23.60 10.55
C PHE A 32 1.32 -22.66 11.75
N GLN A 33 0.16 -22.31 12.32
CA GLN A 33 0.06 -21.34 13.43
C GLN A 33 0.81 -21.77 14.71
N TRP A 34 1.12 -23.05 14.84
CA TRP A 34 1.83 -23.63 15.99
C TRP A 34 3.30 -23.97 15.72
N ARG A 35 3.81 -23.77 14.51
CA ARG A 35 5.20 -24.17 14.17
C ARG A 35 6.07 -22.94 13.89
N ASN A 36 7.19 -22.85 14.59
CA ASN A 36 8.22 -21.86 14.29
C ASN A 36 8.88 -22.21 12.94
N PRO A 37 9.12 -21.25 12.01
CA PRO A 37 9.93 -21.49 10.82
C PRO A 37 11.27 -22.20 11.10
N ASP A 38 11.89 -21.98 12.27
CA ASP A 38 13.12 -22.65 12.70
C ASP A 38 12.94 -24.17 12.91
N GLU A 39 11.70 -24.67 12.96
CA GLU A 39 11.39 -26.10 13.04
C GLU A 39 11.39 -26.79 11.68
N ILE A 40 11.45 -26.06 10.57
CA ILE A 40 11.48 -26.63 9.22
C ILE A 40 12.93 -26.91 8.84
N VAL A 41 13.24 -28.19 8.62
CA VAL A 41 14.60 -28.65 8.27
C VAL A 41 14.81 -28.86 6.78
N ASP A 42 13.74 -29.08 6.03
CA ASP A 42 13.85 -29.34 4.61
C ASP A 42 12.59 -28.93 3.83
N LEU A 43 12.80 -28.63 2.55
CA LEU A 43 11.78 -28.31 1.56
C LEU A 43 11.97 -29.23 0.36
N ILE A 44 11.14 -30.26 0.25
CA ILE A 44 11.20 -31.20 -0.87
C ILE A 44 10.28 -30.71 -1.99
N PHE A 45 10.85 -30.49 -3.17
CA PHE A 45 10.12 -29.96 -4.31
C PHE A 45 9.60 -31.07 -5.22
N ASN A 46 8.31 -30.99 -5.58
CA ASN A 46 7.67 -31.84 -6.59
C ASN A 46 6.93 -30.98 -7.63
N LYS A 47 6.53 -31.58 -8.76
CA LYS A 47 5.74 -30.94 -9.81
C LYS A 47 4.44 -30.31 -9.30
N GLU A 48 3.78 -30.95 -8.33
CA GLU A 48 2.46 -30.50 -7.85
C GLU A 48 2.50 -29.87 -6.45
N PHE A 49 3.44 -30.30 -5.59
CA PHE A 49 3.49 -29.91 -4.19
C PHE A 49 4.90 -29.57 -3.73
N ILE A 50 4.97 -28.80 -2.65
CA ILE A 50 6.16 -28.64 -1.82
C ILE A 50 5.88 -29.35 -0.51
N THR A 51 6.75 -30.28 -0.14
CA THR A 51 6.68 -30.95 1.15
C THR A 51 7.58 -30.21 2.14
N LEU A 52 6.99 -29.59 3.15
CA LEU A 52 7.73 -29.13 4.31
C LEU A 52 8.07 -30.33 5.18
N VAL A 53 9.32 -30.43 5.65
CA VAL A 53 9.73 -31.44 6.63
C VAL A 53 10.13 -30.72 7.91
N ALA A 54 9.45 -31.07 9.01
CA ALA A 54 9.74 -30.53 10.33
C ALA A 54 10.85 -31.34 11.04
N ASN A 55 11.44 -30.76 12.10
CA ASN A 55 12.45 -31.37 12.97
C ASN A 55 12.01 -32.73 13.55
N ASP A 56 10.72 -32.89 13.82
CA ASP A 56 10.12 -34.13 14.34
C ASP A 56 9.82 -35.17 13.25
N GLY A 57 10.16 -34.85 12.00
CA GLY A 57 9.94 -35.70 10.83
C GLY A 57 8.53 -35.60 10.23
N GLU A 58 7.64 -34.77 10.78
CA GLU A 58 6.32 -34.54 10.19
C GLU A 58 6.45 -33.88 8.81
N LYS A 59 5.58 -34.29 7.88
CA LYS A 59 5.58 -33.85 6.49
C LYS A 59 4.28 -33.18 6.13
N PHE A 60 4.37 -31.98 5.57
CA PHE A 60 3.22 -31.20 5.14
C PHE A 60 3.30 -30.92 3.65
N ASN A 61 2.36 -31.48 2.88
CA ASN A 61 2.27 -31.23 1.45
C ASN A 61 1.46 -29.96 1.19
N CYS A 62 2.14 -28.96 0.62
CA CYS A 62 1.56 -27.69 0.22
C CYS A 62 1.42 -27.68 -1.30
N ALA A 63 0.19 -27.60 -1.81
CA ALA A 63 -0.08 -27.41 -3.24
C ALA A 63 0.58 -26.12 -3.75
N ARG A 64 1.31 -26.23 -4.86
CA ARG A 64 2.05 -25.11 -5.47
C ARG A 64 1.14 -23.99 -5.94
N ASP A 65 -0.02 -24.32 -6.48
CA ASP A 65 -0.98 -23.33 -7.01
C ASP A 65 -1.44 -22.35 -5.93
N LEU A 66 -1.77 -22.84 -4.74
CA LEU A 66 -2.17 -21.97 -3.62
C LEU A 66 -1.05 -21.02 -3.17
N ILE A 67 0.21 -21.47 -3.25
CA ILE A 67 1.37 -20.63 -2.91
C ILE A 67 1.62 -19.57 -3.99
N ARG A 68 1.51 -19.95 -5.27
CA ARG A 68 1.60 -19.02 -6.42
C ARG A 68 0.53 -17.94 -6.31
N GLU A 69 -0.73 -18.33 -6.08
CA GLU A 69 -1.85 -17.40 -5.85
C GLU A 69 -1.58 -16.47 -4.67
N SER A 70 -1.09 -17.01 -3.55
CA SER A 70 -0.72 -16.20 -2.39
C SER A 70 0.41 -15.21 -2.70
N PHE A 71 1.43 -15.62 -3.46
CA PHE A 71 2.52 -14.74 -3.88
C PHE A 71 2.00 -13.58 -4.75
N VAL A 72 1.20 -13.90 -5.78
CA VAL A 72 0.61 -12.89 -6.68
C VAL A 72 -0.30 -11.94 -5.90
N SER A 73 -1.21 -12.47 -5.09
CA SER A 73 -2.14 -11.72 -4.25
C SER A 73 -1.40 -10.80 -3.27
N PHE A 74 -0.38 -11.31 -2.58
CA PHE A 74 0.41 -10.49 -1.66
C PHE A 74 1.19 -9.40 -2.40
N THR A 75 1.82 -9.72 -3.52
CA THR A 75 2.64 -8.79 -4.31
C THR A 75 1.80 -7.65 -4.89
N SER A 76 0.57 -7.95 -5.29
CA SER A 76 -0.42 -7.00 -5.86
C SER A 76 -1.44 -6.47 -4.85
N ARG A 77 -1.22 -6.66 -3.54
CA ARG A 77 -2.20 -6.24 -2.54
C ARG A 77 -2.34 -4.73 -2.47
N LEU A 78 -3.56 -4.26 -2.22
CA LEU A 78 -3.84 -2.86 -1.96
C LEU A 78 -3.44 -2.49 -0.51
N LYS A 79 -2.42 -1.65 -0.36
CA LYS A 79 -2.07 -1.03 0.91
C LYS A 79 -3.12 0.01 1.35
N ASN A 80 -3.15 0.32 2.65
CA ASN A 80 -4.03 1.36 3.16
C ASN A 80 -3.72 2.73 2.53
N PHE A 81 -4.69 3.65 2.57
CA PHE A 81 -4.57 4.98 1.97
C PHE A 81 -3.34 5.75 2.45
N PHE A 82 -3.01 5.67 3.74
CA PHE A 82 -1.94 6.48 4.32
C PHE A 82 -0.53 5.94 4.03
N SER A 83 -0.41 4.72 3.50
CA SER A 83 0.89 4.06 3.26
C SER A 83 1.79 4.82 2.29
N TYR A 84 1.21 5.62 1.40
CA TYR A 84 1.95 6.41 0.41
C TYR A 84 1.43 7.84 0.25
N LEU A 85 0.76 8.34 1.29
CA LEU A 85 0.32 9.72 1.34
C LEU A 85 1.50 10.61 1.77
N GLY A 86 1.68 11.74 1.10
CA GLY A 86 2.71 12.73 1.41
C GLY A 86 2.39 13.55 2.67
N PRO A 87 3.39 14.21 3.28
CA PRO A 87 3.21 15.03 4.49
C PRO A 87 2.23 16.19 4.34
N ASP A 88 1.96 16.61 3.10
CA ASP A 88 1.03 17.66 2.70
C ASP A 88 -0.39 17.15 2.46
N TYR A 89 -0.68 15.89 2.79
CA TYR A 89 -1.95 15.20 2.51
C TYR A 89 -2.23 15.04 1.01
N CYS A 90 -1.21 15.20 0.16
CA CYS A 90 -1.28 14.93 -1.26
C CYS A 90 -0.80 13.50 -1.57
N GLY A 91 -1.25 12.97 -2.70
CA GLY A 91 -0.84 11.66 -3.17
C GLY A 91 0.49 11.68 -3.93
N PRO A 92 0.63 10.86 -4.98
CA PRO A 92 1.85 10.80 -5.81
C PRO A 92 2.24 12.17 -6.34
N ASN A 93 3.52 12.49 -6.27
CA ASN A 93 4.08 13.73 -6.79
C ASN A 93 4.52 13.51 -8.24
N TYR A 94 4.06 14.34 -9.17
CA TYR A 94 4.53 14.28 -10.55
C TYR A 94 6.03 14.58 -10.64
N TRP A 95 6.74 13.85 -11.49
CA TRP A 95 8.14 14.12 -11.82
C TRP A 95 8.31 14.52 -13.29
N LYS A 96 8.44 13.54 -14.20
CA LYS A 96 8.65 13.72 -15.66
C LYS A 96 8.06 12.51 -16.39
N ASN A 97 7.70 12.64 -17.67
CA ASN A 97 7.31 11.52 -18.56
C ASN A 97 6.30 10.54 -17.91
N ASN A 98 5.15 11.04 -17.46
CA ASN A 98 4.11 10.24 -16.77
C ASN A 98 4.62 9.39 -15.59
N SER A 99 5.76 9.79 -15.01
CA SER A 99 6.36 9.16 -13.85
C SER A 99 6.07 9.96 -12.60
N TYR A 100 5.88 9.24 -11.49
CA TYR A 100 5.45 9.80 -10.22
C TYR A 100 6.36 9.32 -9.09
N VAL A 101 6.69 10.23 -8.18
CA VAL A 101 7.28 9.90 -6.89
C VAL A 101 6.17 9.51 -5.92
N LEU A 102 6.24 8.26 -5.47
CA LEU A 102 5.39 7.71 -4.44
C LEU A 102 6.16 7.72 -3.12
N LEU A 103 5.91 8.73 -2.28
CA LEU A 103 6.53 8.84 -0.96
C LEU A 103 6.06 7.72 -0.04
N LYS A 104 6.93 7.23 0.85
CA LYS A 104 6.49 6.37 1.95
C LYS A 104 5.72 7.21 2.97
N GLY A 105 4.59 6.74 3.47
CA GLY A 105 3.76 7.50 4.42
C GLY A 105 4.35 7.61 5.83
N HIS A 106 5.61 8.01 6.01
CA HIS A 106 6.31 8.05 7.30
C HIS A 106 5.61 8.92 8.34
N CYS A 107 4.91 9.97 7.91
CA CYS A 107 4.07 10.80 8.79
C CYS A 107 2.92 10.03 9.44
N TYR A 108 2.55 8.88 8.87
CA TYR A 108 1.33 8.16 9.18
C TYR A 108 1.56 6.76 9.77
N THR A 109 2.81 6.38 10.01
CA THR A 109 3.19 5.07 10.55
C THR A 109 3.01 4.97 12.06
N CYS A 110 3.24 6.07 12.79
CA CYS A 110 3.02 6.18 14.23
C CYS A 110 2.76 7.64 14.63
N ARG A 111 2.28 7.88 15.85
CA ARG A 111 1.85 9.21 16.34
C ARG A 111 2.94 10.27 16.20
N ASP A 112 4.19 9.89 16.45
CA ASP A 112 5.37 10.76 16.30
C ASP A 112 6.08 10.62 14.95
N GLY A 113 5.49 9.89 13.98
CA GLY A 113 6.09 9.62 12.68
C GLY A 113 6.47 10.89 11.92
N LYS A 114 5.68 11.97 12.07
CA LYS A 114 5.97 13.31 11.52
C LYS A 114 7.31 13.91 11.99
N ASN A 115 7.82 13.47 13.15
CA ASN A 115 9.06 13.96 13.73
C ASN A 115 10.29 13.16 13.26
N SER A 116 10.09 12.02 12.58
CA SER A 116 11.17 11.19 12.04
C SER A 116 12.02 11.95 11.02
N ALA A 117 13.29 11.55 10.89
CA ALA A 117 14.20 12.13 9.91
C ALA A 117 13.64 11.98 8.48
N SER A 118 13.12 10.79 8.15
CA SER A 118 12.53 10.51 6.84
C SER A 118 11.31 11.39 6.56
N ALA A 119 10.37 11.55 7.51
CA ALA A 119 9.21 12.42 7.32
C ALA A 119 9.59 13.90 7.11
N LYS A 120 10.55 14.41 7.89
CA LYS A 120 11.06 15.78 7.73
C LYS A 120 11.74 15.96 6.37
N LEU A 121 12.49 14.97 5.93
CA LEU A 121 13.18 15.01 4.64
C LEU A 121 12.19 14.92 3.47
N GLN A 122 11.16 14.09 3.57
CA GLN A 122 10.05 14.07 2.60
C GLN A 122 9.40 15.44 2.47
N ALA A 123 9.06 16.08 3.60
CA ALA A 123 8.51 17.43 3.61
C ALA A 123 9.45 18.45 2.97
N LYS A 124 10.77 18.33 3.20
CA LYS A 124 11.79 19.19 2.59
C LYS A 124 11.87 19.05 1.07
N TRP A 125 11.59 17.85 0.53
CA TRP A 125 11.67 17.54 -0.90
C TRP A 125 10.36 17.73 -1.67
N LEU A 126 9.23 17.97 -0.98
CA LEU A 126 7.97 18.33 -1.64
C LEU A 126 8.18 19.50 -2.61
N GLY A 127 7.67 19.33 -3.84
CA GLY A 127 7.82 20.31 -4.92
C GLY A 127 9.21 20.40 -5.57
N LYS A 128 10.22 19.65 -5.09
CA LYS A 128 11.61 19.73 -5.58
C LYS A 128 12.05 18.56 -6.44
N PHE A 129 11.31 17.45 -6.44
CA PHE A 129 11.63 16.29 -7.30
C PHE A 129 11.79 16.64 -8.79
N PRO A 130 10.96 17.52 -9.40
CA PRO A 130 11.13 17.93 -10.80
C PRO A 130 12.48 18.57 -11.13
N LEU A 131 13.22 19.08 -10.13
CA LEU A 131 14.55 19.67 -10.29
C LEU A 131 15.66 18.63 -10.45
N ILE A 132 15.36 17.35 -10.23
CA ILE A 132 16.31 16.26 -10.44
C ILE A 132 16.21 15.83 -11.90
N GLU A 133 17.32 15.95 -12.62
CA GLU A 133 17.35 15.69 -14.07
C GLU A 133 17.38 14.21 -14.42
N SER A 134 18.19 13.41 -13.71
CA SER A 134 18.38 12.00 -14.04
C SER A 134 17.50 11.08 -13.20
N GLU A 135 16.95 10.05 -13.85
CA GLU A 135 16.18 8.99 -13.19
C GLU A 135 17.01 8.25 -12.15
N ASN A 136 18.26 7.92 -12.47
CA ASN A 136 19.17 7.25 -11.56
C ASN A 136 19.45 8.09 -10.30
N SER A 137 19.64 9.40 -10.46
CA SER A 137 19.82 10.32 -9.33
C SER A 137 18.57 10.39 -8.45
N LEU A 138 17.39 10.43 -9.06
CA LEU A 138 16.13 10.41 -8.32
C LEU A 138 15.95 9.09 -7.58
N MET A 139 16.14 7.95 -8.24
CA MET A 139 16.06 6.63 -7.62
C MET A 139 17.06 6.48 -6.47
N THR A 140 18.29 6.97 -6.65
CA THR A 140 19.31 6.97 -5.60
C THR A 140 18.87 7.78 -4.38
N LEU A 141 18.27 8.95 -4.59
CA LEU A 141 17.71 9.77 -3.49
C LEU A 141 16.54 9.06 -2.79
N LEU A 142 15.64 8.47 -3.56
CA LEU A 142 14.40 7.87 -3.05
C LEU A 142 14.65 6.56 -2.28
N GLU A 143 15.56 5.74 -2.79
CA GLU A 143 15.80 4.37 -2.31
C GLU A 143 17.09 4.23 -1.50
N ASN A 144 17.72 5.34 -1.14
CA ASN A 144 18.83 5.34 -0.20
C ASN A 144 18.39 4.67 1.12
N LEU A 145 19.17 3.70 1.61
CA LEU A 145 18.84 2.91 2.81
C LEU A 145 18.66 3.75 4.08
N GLU A 146 19.33 4.89 4.19
CA GLU A 146 19.23 5.80 5.33
C GLU A 146 17.99 6.70 5.24
N LEU A 147 17.63 7.12 4.03
CA LEU A 147 16.60 8.13 3.81
C LEU A 147 15.22 7.50 3.58
N ASP A 148 15.20 6.43 2.79
CA ASP A 148 14.06 5.60 2.45
C ASP A 148 12.78 6.41 2.15
N LEU A 149 12.90 7.37 1.23
CA LEU A 149 11.89 8.39 1.00
C LEU A 149 10.69 7.88 0.21
N GLY A 150 10.88 6.92 -0.70
CA GLY A 150 9.81 6.54 -1.61
C GLY A 150 10.27 5.67 -2.76
N HIS A 151 9.43 5.63 -3.79
CA HIS A 151 9.67 4.89 -5.03
C HIS A 151 9.31 5.75 -6.23
N LEU A 152 10.03 5.57 -7.32
CA LEU A 152 9.62 6.06 -8.63
C LEU A 152 8.66 5.05 -9.27
N VAL A 153 7.54 5.53 -9.81
CA VAL A 153 6.50 4.69 -10.40
C VAL A 153 6.06 5.27 -11.74
N LYS A 154 5.96 4.42 -12.76
CA LYS A 154 5.47 4.78 -14.10
C LYS A 154 4.24 3.91 -14.41
N PRO A 155 3.03 4.34 -14.04
CA PRO A 155 1.83 3.52 -14.16
C PRO A 155 1.23 3.44 -15.57
N ASP A 156 1.51 4.41 -16.45
CA ASP A 156 0.83 4.57 -17.76
C ASP A 156 1.71 4.22 -18.97
N ASP A 157 2.93 3.73 -18.76
CA ASP A 157 3.77 3.28 -19.85
C ASP A 157 3.20 2.00 -20.47
N GLU A 158 3.55 1.68 -21.73
CA GLU A 158 3.18 0.39 -22.37
C GLU A 158 3.52 -0.79 -21.47
N THR A 159 4.63 -0.67 -20.75
CA THR A 159 5.02 -1.53 -19.64
C THR A 159 5.11 -0.71 -18.36
N PRO A 160 4.10 -0.79 -17.46
CA PRO A 160 4.16 -0.12 -16.17
C PRO A 160 5.44 -0.50 -15.41
N SER A 161 5.99 0.40 -14.61
CA SER A 161 7.23 0.11 -13.87
C SER A 161 7.28 0.75 -12.50
N CYS A 162 8.10 0.17 -11.63
CA CYS A 162 8.38 0.69 -10.29
C CYS A 162 9.84 0.44 -9.93
N SER A 163 10.47 1.42 -9.29
CA SER A 163 11.86 1.30 -8.83
C SER A 163 12.03 0.33 -7.67
N CYS A 164 10.95 -0.09 -6.99
CA CYS A 164 11.09 -0.89 -5.78
C CYS A 164 11.76 -2.24 -6.04
N LEU A 165 12.55 -2.71 -5.07
CA LEU A 165 13.32 -3.94 -5.19
C LEU A 165 12.47 -5.17 -5.56
N SER A 166 11.25 -5.25 -5.01
CA SER A 166 10.33 -6.35 -5.31
C SER A 166 9.93 -6.37 -6.78
N TYR A 167 9.71 -5.22 -7.41
CA TYR A 167 9.38 -5.12 -8.82
C TYR A 167 10.59 -5.42 -9.70
N ARG A 168 11.74 -4.81 -9.39
CA ARG A 168 13.00 -5.03 -10.14
C ARG A 168 13.37 -6.51 -10.22
N ARG A 169 13.31 -7.23 -9.09
CA ARG A 169 13.55 -8.69 -9.08
C ARG A 169 12.60 -9.48 -9.97
N GLN A 170 11.34 -9.05 -10.09
CA GLN A 170 10.40 -9.73 -10.99
C GLN A 170 10.75 -9.49 -12.46
N VAL A 171 11.27 -8.31 -12.79
CA VAL A 171 11.73 -7.98 -14.14
C VAL A 171 13.02 -8.71 -14.47
N ASP A 172 14.00 -8.67 -13.57
CA ASP A 172 15.33 -9.29 -13.77
C ASP A 172 15.25 -10.81 -14.01
N PHE A 173 14.26 -11.47 -13.40
CA PHE A 173 14.04 -12.92 -13.48
C PHE A 173 12.69 -13.28 -14.14
N LEU A 174 12.18 -12.44 -15.04
CA LEU A 174 10.84 -12.58 -15.62
C LEU A 174 10.60 -13.95 -16.28
N SER A 175 11.59 -14.49 -17.00
CA SER A 175 11.47 -15.80 -17.63
C SER A 175 11.21 -16.91 -16.61
N GLU A 176 11.94 -16.90 -15.48
CA GLU A 176 11.75 -17.87 -14.40
C GLU A 176 10.36 -17.71 -13.74
N PHE A 177 9.88 -16.47 -13.59
CA PHE A 177 8.52 -16.21 -13.12
C PHE A 177 7.45 -16.73 -14.09
N GLN A 178 7.66 -16.60 -15.40
CA GLN A 178 6.70 -17.05 -16.42
C GLN A 178 6.70 -18.57 -16.61
N GLU A 179 7.85 -19.22 -16.42
CA GLU A 179 7.94 -20.68 -16.32
C GLU A 179 7.15 -21.21 -15.12
N GLU A 180 7.22 -20.50 -14.00
CA GLU A 180 6.60 -20.91 -12.75
C GLU A 180 5.11 -20.54 -12.66
N ILE A 181 4.73 -19.40 -13.25
CA ILE A 181 3.38 -18.85 -13.28
C ILE A 181 3.08 -18.44 -14.74
N PRO A 182 2.42 -19.31 -15.53
CA PRO A 182 2.12 -19.00 -16.92
C PRO A 182 1.37 -17.67 -17.08
N GLY A 183 1.88 -16.79 -17.94
CA GLY A 183 1.30 -15.46 -18.18
C GLY A 183 1.63 -14.42 -17.11
N TYR A 184 2.60 -14.69 -16.23
CA TYR A 184 3.00 -13.72 -15.20
C TYR A 184 3.46 -12.38 -15.79
N THR A 185 2.90 -11.31 -15.24
CA THR A 185 3.31 -9.93 -15.50
C THR A 185 3.83 -9.32 -14.19
N PRO A 186 5.02 -8.69 -14.19
CA PRO A 186 5.54 -8.01 -13.01
C PRO A 186 4.55 -7.02 -12.43
N THR A 187 4.43 -7.00 -11.11
CA THR A 187 3.52 -6.10 -10.39
C THR A 187 4.05 -5.79 -9.01
N CYS A 188 3.47 -4.79 -8.35
CA CYS A 188 3.79 -4.51 -6.95
C CYS A 188 2.66 -3.72 -6.27
N ILE A 189 2.79 -3.62 -4.94
CA ILE A 189 1.89 -2.83 -4.11
C ILE A 189 1.85 -1.34 -4.49
N HIS A 190 2.95 -0.80 -5.04
CA HIS A 190 3.03 0.60 -5.44
C HIS A 190 2.18 0.86 -6.69
N LEU A 191 2.29 0.01 -7.71
CA LEU A 191 1.46 0.05 -8.91
C LEU A 191 -0.02 -0.14 -8.56
N THR A 192 -0.32 -1.08 -7.68
CA THR A 192 -1.70 -1.30 -7.19
C THR A 192 -2.24 -0.05 -6.50
N TRP A 193 -1.45 0.54 -5.59
CA TRP A 193 -1.89 1.70 -4.82
C TRP A 193 -2.06 2.95 -5.69
N ILE A 194 -1.13 3.26 -6.59
CA ILE A 194 -1.25 4.44 -7.47
C ILE A 194 -2.46 4.32 -8.40
N ASN A 195 -2.74 3.13 -8.92
CA ASN A 195 -3.92 2.88 -9.74
C ASN A 195 -5.21 3.09 -8.94
N LYS A 196 -5.28 2.57 -7.70
CA LYS A 196 -6.43 2.84 -6.81
C LYS A 196 -6.57 4.33 -6.50
N PHE A 197 -5.47 5.03 -6.23
CA PHE A 197 -5.48 6.46 -5.93
C PHE A 197 -5.95 7.31 -7.12
N ARG A 198 -5.51 6.98 -8.34
CA ARG A 198 -5.99 7.63 -9.57
C ARG A 198 -7.47 7.39 -9.81
N ASN A 199 -7.94 6.16 -9.65
CA ASN A 199 -9.37 5.84 -9.72
C ASN A 199 -10.18 6.67 -8.72
N PHE A 200 -9.67 6.83 -7.50
CA PHE A 200 -10.26 7.72 -6.50
C PHE A 200 -10.31 9.19 -6.96
N LEU A 201 -9.23 9.72 -7.53
CA LEU A 201 -9.21 11.08 -8.06
C LEU A 201 -10.18 11.27 -9.23
N THR A 202 -10.22 10.32 -10.17
CA THR A 202 -11.16 10.34 -11.30
C THR A 202 -12.60 10.37 -10.81
N LYS A 203 -12.98 9.46 -9.90
CA LYS A 203 -14.32 9.47 -9.28
C LYS A 203 -14.59 10.80 -8.57
N ARG A 204 -13.62 11.35 -7.84
CA ARG A 204 -13.77 12.66 -7.16
C ARG A 204 -14.04 13.80 -8.14
N THR A 205 -13.34 13.82 -9.28
CA THR A 205 -13.56 14.81 -10.34
C THR A 205 -14.96 14.67 -10.93
N LEU A 206 -15.41 13.46 -11.26
CA LEU A 206 -16.76 13.21 -11.78
C LEU A 206 -17.85 13.70 -10.82
N VAL A 207 -17.77 13.34 -9.54
CA VAL A 207 -18.72 13.80 -8.51
C VAL A 207 -18.72 15.33 -8.40
N ARG A 208 -17.54 15.96 -8.47
CA ARG A 208 -17.42 17.42 -8.42
C ARG A 208 -18.09 18.08 -9.63
N GLU A 209 -17.92 17.52 -10.82
CA GLU A 209 -18.54 18.02 -12.06
C GLU A 209 -20.07 17.88 -12.05
N GLU A 210 -20.60 16.79 -11.49
CA GLU A 210 -22.05 16.57 -11.34
C GLU A 210 -22.69 17.59 -10.37
N ILE A 211 -22.03 17.84 -9.23
CA ILE A 211 -22.54 18.75 -8.20
C ILE A 211 -22.57 20.20 -8.69
N HIS A 212 -21.55 20.64 -9.43
CA HIS A 212 -21.48 22.00 -9.99
C HIS A 212 -22.68 22.35 -10.90
N ARG A 213 -23.42 21.34 -11.39
CA ARG A 213 -24.57 21.53 -12.27
C ARG A 213 -25.91 21.65 -11.55
N SER A 214 -26.03 21.33 -10.26
CA SER A 214 -27.38 21.10 -9.68
C SER A 214 -27.59 21.23 -8.16
N ARG A 215 -26.55 21.28 -7.30
CA ARG A 215 -26.75 21.24 -5.83
C ARG A 215 -25.72 22.06 -5.04
N PRO A 216 -26.05 22.53 -3.81
CA PRO A 216 -25.02 22.99 -2.88
C PRO A 216 -23.99 21.89 -2.63
N GLN A 217 -22.71 22.26 -2.55
CA GLN A 217 -21.61 21.30 -2.44
C GLN A 217 -21.71 20.50 -1.13
N THR A 218 -22.06 19.22 -1.23
CA THR A 218 -21.92 18.28 -0.13
C THR A 218 -20.48 17.82 -0.04
N VAL A 219 -19.87 18.02 1.12
CA VAL A 219 -18.45 17.78 1.34
C VAL A 219 -18.23 16.93 2.58
N ALA A 220 -17.20 16.11 2.54
CA ALA A 220 -16.70 15.38 3.69
C ALA A 220 -15.27 15.85 3.99
N ALA A 221 -14.92 15.95 5.26
CA ALA A 221 -13.55 16.18 5.69
C ALA A 221 -13.10 15.01 6.55
N TRP A 222 -11.87 14.56 6.32
CA TRP A 222 -11.29 13.42 7.04
C TRP A 222 -10.04 13.82 7.81
N THR A 223 -9.79 13.13 8.91
CA THR A 223 -8.54 13.20 9.65
C THR A 223 -8.08 11.79 10.00
N TYR A 224 -6.78 11.62 10.14
CA TYR A 224 -6.17 10.38 10.58
C TYR A 224 -5.16 10.67 11.68
N ILE A 225 -5.32 9.98 12.80
CA ILE A 225 -4.37 9.96 13.90
C ILE A 225 -3.63 8.63 13.79
N PRO A 226 -2.32 8.64 13.50
CA PRO A 226 -1.55 7.41 13.40
C PRO A 226 -1.54 6.62 14.71
N PRO A 227 -1.22 5.32 14.67
CA PRO A 227 -1.19 4.48 15.86
C PRO A 227 -0.17 4.97 16.89
N ALA A 228 -0.48 4.79 18.18
CA ALA A 228 0.41 5.22 19.26
C ALA A 228 1.70 4.39 19.31
N SER A 229 1.60 3.11 18.98
CA SER A 229 2.69 2.16 18.98
C SER A 229 2.60 1.20 17.80
N HIS A 230 3.72 0.56 17.45
CA HIS A 230 3.74 -0.53 16.49
C HIS A 230 2.76 -1.64 16.90
N GLY A 231 1.84 -2.02 16.01
CA GLY A 231 0.85 -3.07 16.23
C GLY A 231 -0.55 -2.58 16.64
N SER A 232 -0.70 -1.31 17.04
CA SER A 232 -2.02 -0.69 17.21
C SER A 232 -2.55 -0.13 15.89
N SER A 233 -3.88 0.07 15.80
CA SER A 233 -4.50 0.76 14.66
C SER A 233 -4.57 2.26 14.91
N GLY A 234 -4.48 3.06 13.84
CA GLY A 234 -4.75 4.48 13.91
C GLY A 234 -6.24 4.78 14.04
N GLN A 235 -6.58 6.05 14.27
CA GLN A 235 -7.95 6.52 14.30
C GLN A 235 -8.25 7.36 13.06
N PHE A 236 -9.18 6.88 12.25
CA PHE A 236 -9.71 7.62 11.11
C PHE A 236 -11.06 8.24 11.50
N LYS A 237 -11.24 9.53 11.27
CA LYS A 237 -12.50 10.24 11.56
C LYS A 237 -12.97 11.00 10.34
N VAL A 238 -14.27 11.00 10.15
CA VAL A 238 -14.94 11.70 9.06
C VAL A 238 -15.99 12.63 9.64
N ILE A 239 -16.01 13.85 9.14
CA ILE A 239 -17.08 14.81 9.34
C ILE A 239 -17.64 15.22 7.98
N PHE A 240 -18.85 15.73 7.93
CA PHE A 240 -19.46 16.18 6.69
C PHE A 240 -20.24 17.48 6.88
N SER A 241 -20.40 18.22 5.79
CA SER A 241 -21.26 19.38 5.71
C SER A 241 -22.05 19.38 4.40
N ARG A 242 -23.25 19.94 4.44
CA ARG A 242 -24.10 20.19 3.26
C ARG A 242 -24.01 21.64 2.78
N ASP A 243 -23.25 22.47 3.50
CA ASP A 243 -23.12 23.91 3.26
C ASP A 243 -21.79 24.25 2.53
N GLY A 244 -21.13 23.26 1.92
CA GLY A 244 -19.88 23.43 1.17
C GLY A 244 -18.60 23.36 2.00
N GLU A 245 -17.46 23.34 1.30
CA GLU A 245 -16.11 23.24 1.89
C GLU A 245 -15.74 24.44 2.77
N LYS A 246 -16.47 25.55 2.69
CA LYS A 246 -16.26 26.79 3.46
C LYS A 246 -17.23 26.94 4.64
N ALA A 247 -18.08 25.94 4.89
CA ALA A 247 -19.06 25.97 5.97
C ALA A 247 -18.37 26.22 7.34
N PRO A 248 -18.96 27.04 8.23
CA PRO A 248 -18.41 27.26 9.56
C PRO A 248 -18.42 25.97 10.38
N VAL A 249 -17.51 25.83 11.36
CA VAL A 249 -17.31 24.59 12.16
C VAL A 249 -18.63 24.04 12.73
N SER A 250 -19.55 24.90 13.17
CA SER A 250 -20.86 24.52 13.73
C SER A 250 -21.79 23.81 12.75
N LYS A 251 -21.50 23.84 11.45
CA LYS A 251 -22.25 23.17 10.37
C LYS A 251 -21.64 21.84 9.93
N TRP A 252 -20.60 21.38 10.61
CA TRP A 252 -19.98 20.08 10.37
C TRP A 252 -20.48 19.05 11.37
N ILE A 253 -20.84 17.87 10.86
CA ILE A 253 -21.42 16.79 11.66
C ILE A 253 -20.47 15.60 11.63
N VAL A 254 -20.23 14.98 12.78
CA VAL A 254 -19.43 13.75 12.89
C VAL A 254 -20.19 12.59 12.25
N TYR A 255 -19.56 11.94 11.27
CA TYR A 255 -20.10 10.73 10.66
C TYR A 255 -19.95 9.56 11.64
N LYS A 256 -21.08 8.96 12.04
CA LYS A 256 -21.14 7.79 12.92
C LYS A 256 -20.24 7.93 14.17
N PRO A 257 -20.55 8.86 15.10
CA PRO A 257 -19.68 9.21 16.22
C PRO A 257 -19.37 8.07 17.20
N LYS A 258 -20.11 6.97 17.15
CA LYS A 258 -19.91 5.78 17.99
C LYS A 258 -19.07 4.70 17.32
N GLU A 259 -18.79 4.82 16.02
CA GLU A 259 -17.97 3.84 15.28
C GLU A 259 -16.49 4.26 15.31
N LEU A 260 -15.61 3.27 15.45
CA LEU A 260 -14.17 3.44 15.40
C LEU A 260 -13.68 2.99 14.03
N PHE A 261 -13.31 3.96 13.18
CA PHE A 261 -12.67 3.67 11.91
C PHE A 261 -11.15 3.75 12.04
N THR A 262 -10.47 3.00 11.19
CA THR A 262 -9.01 2.87 11.15
C THR A 262 -8.48 3.16 9.74
N GLU A 263 -7.17 3.07 9.55
CA GLU A 263 -6.53 3.13 8.24
C GLU A 263 -7.05 2.06 7.26
N LYS A 264 -7.54 0.93 7.76
CA LYS A 264 -8.08 -0.17 6.94
C LYS A 264 -9.41 0.20 6.30
N ASP A 265 -10.15 1.15 6.88
CA ASP A 265 -11.48 1.55 6.41
C ASP A 265 -11.43 2.70 5.38
N ALA A 266 -10.29 3.40 5.29
CA ALA A 266 -10.18 4.66 4.56
C ALA A 266 -10.63 4.56 3.10
N TRP A 267 -10.15 3.56 2.35
CA TRP A 267 -10.54 3.36 0.95
C TRP A 267 -12.05 3.15 0.78
N LYS A 268 -12.63 2.27 1.60
CA LYS A 268 -14.07 1.98 1.57
C LYS A 268 -14.91 3.21 1.91
N LEU A 269 -14.46 3.99 2.89
CA LEU A 269 -15.14 5.22 3.28
C LEU A 269 -15.02 6.29 2.18
N PHE A 270 -13.88 6.42 1.51
CA PHE A 270 -13.75 7.32 0.37
C PHE A 270 -14.65 6.94 -0.80
N ASP A 271 -14.70 5.66 -1.18
CA ASP A 271 -15.65 5.20 -2.19
C ASP A 271 -17.08 5.51 -1.75
N SER A 272 -17.48 5.17 -0.51
CA SER A 272 -18.82 5.46 -0.01
C SER A 272 -19.18 6.95 0.07
N MET A 273 -18.21 7.84 0.30
CA MET A 273 -18.44 9.29 0.27
C MET A 273 -18.76 9.74 -1.14
N LEU A 274 -17.93 9.33 -2.12
CA LEU A 274 -18.08 9.69 -3.52
C LEU A 274 -19.37 9.13 -4.10
N ASP A 275 -19.71 7.87 -3.82
CA ASP A 275 -20.96 7.23 -4.27
C ASP A 275 -22.21 7.94 -3.72
N LYS A 276 -22.08 8.66 -2.59
CA LYS A 276 -23.15 9.47 -1.99
C LYS A 276 -23.09 10.96 -2.37
N GLY A 277 -22.18 11.34 -3.27
CA GLY A 277 -22.00 12.73 -3.71
C GLY A 277 -21.28 13.63 -2.69
N TYR A 278 -20.54 13.09 -1.73
CA TYR A 278 -19.71 13.88 -0.83
C TYR A 278 -18.28 13.97 -1.37
N ILE A 279 -17.78 15.18 -1.58
CA ILE A 279 -16.39 15.41 -2.01
C ILE A 279 -15.47 15.33 -0.77
N PRO A 280 -14.52 14.40 -0.70
CA PRO A 280 -13.63 14.25 0.44
C PRO A 280 -12.43 15.22 0.39
N TYR A 281 -12.17 15.86 1.52
CA TYR A 281 -11.03 16.75 1.77
C TYR A 281 -10.26 16.33 3.01
N ALA A 282 -8.94 16.53 3.02
CA ALA A 282 -8.20 16.44 4.27
C ALA A 282 -8.62 17.60 5.17
N ALA A 283 -9.11 17.31 6.38
CA ALA A 283 -9.53 18.36 7.31
C ALA A 283 -8.42 19.39 7.59
N PRO A 284 -7.12 19.03 7.69
CA PRO A 284 -6.04 19.99 7.85
C PRO A 284 -5.87 20.98 6.69
N THR A 285 -6.34 20.65 5.48
CA THR A 285 -6.26 21.56 4.32
C THR A 285 -7.41 22.55 4.25
N LEU A 286 -8.39 22.44 5.15
CA LEU A 286 -9.52 23.37 5.27
C LEU A 286 -9.26 24.36 6.41
N PRO A 287 -9.02 25.67 6.15
CA PRO A 287 -8.56 26.62 7.17
C PRO A 287 -9.44 26.69 8.41
N GLN A 288 -10.76 26.66 8.24
CA GLN A 288 -11.73 26.72 9.34
C GLN A 288 -11.73 25.45 10.21
N LEU A 289 -11.34 24.31 9.65
CA LEU A 289 -11.26 23.03 10.38
C LEU A 289 -9.87 22.81 10.98
N SER A 290 -8.81 23.29 10.33
CA SER A 290 -7.43 23.10 10.77
C SER A 290 -7.20 23.45 12.24
N LYS A 291 -7.87 24.49 12.77
CA LYS A 291 -7.80 24.91 14.17
C LYS A 291 -8.64 24.03 15.09
N ALA A 292 -9.85 23.66 14.67
CA ALA A 292 -10.75 22.82 15.45
C ALA A 292 -10.16 21.41 15.66
N PHE A 293 -9.50 20.87 14.63
CA PHE A 293 -8.94 19.51 14.68
C PHE A 293 -7.64 19.38 15.46
N LYS A 294 -6.91 20.47 15.74
CA LYS A 294 -5.79 20.42 16.70
C LYS A 294 -6.24 19.92 18.07
N SER A 295 -7.45 20.30 18.50
CA SER A 295 -8.04 19.81 19.76
C SER A 295 -8.41 18.33 19.73
N TRP A 296 -8.59 17.73 18.54
CA TRP A 296 -8.92 16.31 18.38
C TRP A 296 -7.68 15.43 18.16
N GLN A 297 -6.52 16.05 17.87
CA GLN A 297 -5.21 15.40 17.78
C GLN A 297 -4.43 15.41 19.12
N CYS A 298 -4.91 16.14 20.14
CA CYS A 298 -4.30 16.19 21.47
C CYS A 298 -4.81 15.04 22.36
N ILE A 299 -4.18 13.87 22.20
CA ILE A 299 -3.71 13.00 23.29
C ILE A 299 -2.30 12.55 22.91
#